data_AF-A0A7R9T114-F1
#
_entry.id   AF-A0A7R9T114-F1
#
_cell.length_a   1.000
_cell.length_b   1.000
_cell.length_c   1.000
_cell.angle_alpha   90.00
_cell.angle_beta   90.00
_cell.angle_gamma   90.00
#
_symmetry.space_group_name_H-M   'P 1'
#
loop_
_entity.id
_entity.type
_entity.pdbx_description
1 polymer ?
#
loop_
_entity_poly.entity_id
_entity_poly.type
_entity_poly.pdbx_seq_one_letter_code
_entity_poly.pdbx_strand_id
1 'polypeptide(L)'
;MSAADEDEDEDEDEDDGGREDEGEEAIAGGRDAKTMTTMTKTIDGDDLSEDERVFLSRLNVSLSIEEAFDSDDAFLLLVEGLHATSLGERPLHYVPFVPTMFPRWIPNAQALFLDPPAGLLDLALREVQLNELRNDLLPFCRTLGADVYGMPQRLSLIKQDQRQLVKRVEALGDWREVALELDLKPDAAPWYYWDNIDNLEDALLKLVDAFWFEETDGDDVFWYNDISGALRVTPPTDGDGGGLDVPVMPTMGNLMEARRWDLHHAVVLHGGYRAVAKELGWTHARRIENRHLLSFDALREEILELVEDESLVELGVRPGQLPCASQLEEVDREDLVKFIKIHGGFSAVARRLKLEPSKSARVKYPTVTAAAKALRAFAVEHDITTTMSPRLTKRVVVFVPSDTELREHGRNDLRYALRQYSPHVIADVGKMSLRQSRMSYVEARAELRKWKFEVGKRSVFLNWCKAGNKPWNMPAVPQTYYAKSGDWVSWEDFMGRGESER
;
A
#
# COMPACT_ATOMS: atom_id res chain seq x y z
N MET A 1 -28.24 24.76 10.43
CA MET A 1 -29.03 23.53 10.22
C MET A 1 -28.03 22.43 9.97
N SER A 2 -27.79 21.70 11.05
CA SER A 2 -26.97 20.48 11.13
C SER A 2 -27.75 19.33 10.52
N ALA A 3 -27.09 18.53 9.70
CA ALA A 3 -27.46 17.15 9.43
C ALA A 3 -26.15 16.42 9.08
N ALA A 4 -25.60 15.81 10.12
CA ALA A 4 -24.61 14.74 10.04
C ALA A 4 -25.43 13.48 10.37
N ASP A 5 -25.44 12.52 9.45
CA ASP A 5 -25.97 11.17 9.65
C ASP A 5 -24.86 10.28 9.06
N GLU A 6 -23.92 9.78 9.86
CA GLU A 6 -24.00 8.58 10.72
C GLU A 6 -23.89 7.30 9.87
N ASP A 7 -22.62 6.90 9.68
CA ASP A 7 -22.21 5.56 9.26
C ASP A 7 -22.33 4.64 10.49
N GLU A 8 -23.27 3.69 10.46
CA GLU A 8 -23.39 2.60 11.44
C GLU A 8 -23.00 1.28 10.75
N ASP A 9 -21.75 0.86 10.95
CA ASP A 9 -21.27 -0.49 10.69
C ASP A 9 -21.50 -1.32 11.98
N GLU A 10 -22.48 -2.22 11.95
CA GLU A 10 -22.71 -3.24 13.00
C GLU A 10 -21.93 -4.52 12.62
N ASP A 11 -20.75 -4.71 13.22
CA ASP A 11 -20.03 -5.99 13.22
C ASP A 11 -20.48 -6.81 14.44
N GLU A 12 -21.14 -7.95 14.18
CA GLU A 12 -21.47 -8.95 15.21
C GLU A 12 -20.23 -9.85 15.47
N ASP A 13 -19.67 -9.71 16.68
CA ASP A 13 -18.62 -10.57 17.23
C ASP A 13 -19.16 -12.00 17.51
N GLU A 14 -18.61 -13.02 16.86
CA GLU A 14 -18.77 -14.42 17.29
C GLU A 14 -17.61 -14.82 18.20
N ASP A 15 -17.98 -15.09 19.45
CA ASP A 15 -17.13 -15.41 20.60
C ASP A 15 -16.51 -16.81 20.50
N ASP A 16 -15.24 -16.85 20.89
CA ASP A 16 -14.29 -17.95 20.90
C ASP A 16 -14.58 -18.90 22.08
N GLY A 17 -14.63 -20.19 21.77
CA GLY A 17 -14.98 -21.26 22.71
C GLY A 17 -13.91 -22.34 22.82
N GLY A 18 -12.66 -21.94 23.07
CA GLY A 18 -11.83 -22.49 24.15
C GLY A 18 -11.63 -24.02 24.21
N ARG A 19 -10.46 -24.45 23.72
CA ARG A 19 -9.87 -25.77 23.95
C ARG A 19 -8.82 -25.64 25.06
N GLU A 20 -9.03 -26.29 26.20
CA GLU A 20 -8.00 -26.57 27.21
C GLU A 20 -7.66 -28.08 27.10
N ASP A 21 -6.48 -28.48 26.64
CA ASP A 21 -5.13 -28.41 27.21
C ASP A 21 -4.85 -29.56 28.19
N GLU A 22 -4.00 -30.49 27.73
CA GLU A 22 -3.16 -31.32 28.60
C GLU A 22 -1.76 -31.38 27.94
N GLY A 23 -0.88 -30.47 28.38
CA GLY A 23 0.54 -30.78 28.61
C GLY A 23 0.68 -31.87 29.69
N GLU A 24 1.80 -32.52 29.93
CA GLU A 24 3.22 -32.33 29.62
C GLU A 24 3.87 -33.73 29.71
N GLU A 25 4.94 -33.96 28.96
CA GLU A 25 6.28 -34.25 29.52
C GLU A 25 7.22 -34.79 28.43
N ALA A 26 8.18 -33.94 28.09
CA ALA A 26 9.36 -34.31 27.32
C ALA A 26 10.43 -34.86 28.26
N ILE A 27 10.97 -36.05 27.96
CA ILE A 27 12.30 -36.46 28.44
C ILE A 27 13.16 -36.91 27.27
N ALA A 28 14.02 -35.97 26.88
CA ALA A 28 15.43 -36.12 26.52
C ALA A 28 15.90 -37.38 25.77
N GLY A 29 16.40 -37.16 24.56
CA GLY A 29 17.25 -38.11 23.85
C GLY A 29 17.81 -37.51 22.57
N GLY A 30 18.66 -36.49 22.69
CA GLY A 30 19.36 -35.87 21.57
C GLY A 30 20.10 -36.89 20.71
N ARG A 31 19.93 -36.80 19.40
CA ARG A 31 20.82 -37.43 18.43
C ARG A 31 21.21 -36.40 17.39
N ASP A 32 22.48 -36.03 17.50
CA ASP A 32 23.22 -35.20 16.58
C ASP A 32 23.08 -35.69 15.15
N ALA A 33 22.98 -34.72 14.25
CA ALA A 33 23.24 -34.89 12.83
C ALA A 33 24.64 -35.47 12.64
N LYS A 34 24.71 -36.75 12.30
CA LYS A 34 25.88 -37.36 11.67
C LYS A 34 25.42 -37.97 10.36
N THR A 35 25.89 -37.34 9.28
CA THR A 35 26.13 -37.93 7.96
C THR A 35 26.18 -39.46 7.99
N MET A 36 25.08 -40.11 7.62
CA MET A 36 25.11 -41.51 7.21
C MET A 36 25.36 -41.53 5.70
N THR A 37 26.64 -41.49 5.38
CA THR A 37 27.19 -42.07 4.16
C THR A 37 26.49 -43.40 3.89
N THR A 38 25.89 -43.53 2.72
CA THR A 38 25.49 -44.79 2.12
C THR A 38 26.70 -45.71 2.09
N MET A 39 26.87 -46.50 3.14
CA MET A 39 27.69 -47.71 3.06
C MET A 39 26.87 -48.73 2.30
N THR A 40 26.97 -48.67 0.97
CA THR A 40 26.95 -49.89 0.17
C THR A 40 28.11 -50.74 0.67
N LYS A 41 27.85 -51.55 1.69
CA LYS A 41 28.75 -52.65 2.03
C LYS A 41 28.59 -53.62 0.86
N THR A 42 29.52 -53.53 -0.10
CA THR A 42 29.80 -54.64 -1.00
C THR A 42 29.99 -55.85 -0.09
N ILE A 43 29.12 -56.84 -0.25
CA ILE A 43 29.25 -58.11 0.45
C ILE A 43 30.48 -58.75 -0.16
N ASP A 44 31.61 -58.66 0.52
CA ASP A 44 32.79 -59.45 0.18
C ASP A 44 32.36 -60.92 0.16
N GLY A 45 32.76 -61.67 -0.87
CA GLY A 45 32.33 -63.06 -1.10
C GLY A 45 32.65 -64.05 0.02
N ASP A 46 33.29 -63.61 1.12
CA ASP A 46 33.62 -64.40 2.31
C ASP A 46 32.52 -64.43 3.39
N ASP A 47 31.43 -63.65 3.26
CA ASP A 47 30.28 -63.72 4.18
C ASP A 47 29.19 -64.72 3.71
N LEU A 48 29.39 -65.44 2.60
CA LEU A 48 28.46 -66.47 2.10
C LEU A 48 28.67 -67.79 2.84
N SER A 49 27.59 -68.34 3.42
CA SER A 49 27.59 -69.67 4.02
C SER A 49 27.92 -70.76 2.99
N GLU A 50 28.47 -71.90 3.44
CA GLU A 50 28.80 -73.03 2.55
C GLU A 50 27.59 -73.48 1.72
N ASP A 51 26.39 -73.42 2.31
CA ASP A 51 25.14 -73.76 1.64
C ASP A 51 24.80 -72.81 0.48
N GLU A 52 25.11 -71.51 0.60
CA GLU A 52 24.87 -70.50 -0.45
C GLU A 52 25.84 -70.65 -1.62
N ARG A 53 27.11 -70.97 -1.36
CA ARG A 53 28.12 -71.26 -2.41
C ARG A 53 27.79 -72.55 -3.16
N VAL A 54 27.30 -73.57 -2.46
CA VAL A 54 26.83 -74.84 -3.06
C VAL A 54 25.56 -74.61 -3.89
N PHE A 55 24.69 -73.71 -3.45
CA PHE A 55 23.49 -73.33 -4.19
C PHE A 55 23.83 -72.62 -5.52
N LEU A 56 24.67 -71.57 -5.47
CA LEU A 56 25.08 -70.80 -6.64
C LEU A 56 25.82 -71.65 -7.68
N SER A 57 26.74 -72.52 -7.23
CA SER A 57 27.47 -73.44 -8.13
C SER A 57 26.54 -74.43 -8.83
N ARG A 58 25.54 -74.96 -8.13
CA ARG A 58 24.52 -75.84 -8.73
C ARG A 58 23.63 -75.07 -9.71
N LEU A 59 23.25 -73.83 -9.39
CA LEU A 59 22.41 -73.01 -10.27
C LEU A 59 23.11 -72.70 -11.59
N ASN A 60 24.42 -72.44 -11.53
CA ASN A 60 25.27 -72.20 -12.69
C ASN A 60 25.33 -73.43 -13.63
N VAL A 61 25.44 -74.63 -13.05
CA VAL A 61 25.40 -75.91 -13.79
C VAL A 61 24.03 -76.15 -14.45
N SER A 62 22.93 -75.71 -13.84
CA SER A 62 21.58 -75.91 -14.39
C SER A 62 21.18 -74.90 -15.47
N LEU A 63 21.76 -73.70 -15.50
CA LEU A 63 21.44 -72.66 -16.49
C LEU A 63 22.30 -72.75 -17.77
N SER A 64 23.24 -73.70 -17.85
CA SER A 64 24.10 -73.93 -19.03
C SER A 64 24.90 -72.69 -19.45
N ILE A 65 25.33 -71.88 -18.49
CA ILE A 65 26.13 -70.68 -18.75
C ILE A 65 27.61 -71.08 -18.63
N GLU A 66 28.37 -70.97 -19.71
CA GLU A 66 29.74 -71.52 -19.81
C GLU A 66 30.82 -70.70 -19.08
N GLU A 67 30.48 -69.56 -18.49
CA GLU A 67 31.42 -68.74 -17.73
C GLU A 67 31.15 -68.87 -16.22
N ALA A 68 32.20 -69.21 -15.46
CA ALA A 68 32.16 -69.19 -14.00
C ALA A 68 31.99 -67.73 -13.54
N PHE A 69 30.84 -67.42 -12.94
CA PHE A 69 30.51 -66.06 -12.50
C PHE A 69 31.49 -65.56 -11.43
N ASP A 70 32.05 -64.37 -11.63
CA ASP A 70 32.79 -63.62 -10.61
C ASP A 70 31.84 -63.24 -9.46
N SER A 71 32.35 -63.26 -8.23
CA SER A 71 31.57 -63.14 -6.98
C SER A 71 30.88 -61.80 -6.75
N ASP A 72 31.09 -60.83 -7.63
CA ASP A 72 30.75 -59.42 -7.39
C ASP A 72 29.51 -58.95 -8.18
N ASP A 73 28.97 -59.79 -9.07
CA ASP A 73 27.78 -59.44 -9.86
C ASP A 73 26.47 -59.72 -9.10
N ALA A 74 25.77 -58.64 -8.71
CA ALA A 74 24.45 -58.73 -8.10
C ALA A 74 23.41 -59.20 -9.13
N PHE A 75 22.97 -60.45 -9.05
CA PHE A 75 21.92 -60.98 -9.93
C PHE A 75 20.59 -60.27 -9.66
N LEU A 76 19.92 -59.77 -10.71
CA LEU A 76 18.57 -59.22 -10.62
C LEU A 76 17.58 -60.21 -11.24
N LEU A 77 16.59 -60.64 -10.46
CA LEU A 77 15.51 -61.51 -10.92
C LEU A 77 14.28 -60.68 -11.23
N LEU A 78 13.66 -60.93 -12.38
CA LEU A 78 12.39 -60.34 -12.76
C LEU A 78 11.25 -61.16 -12.14
N VAL A 79 10.49 -60.56 -11.24
CA VAL A 79 9.43 -61.23 -10.46
C VAL A 79 8.10 -60.52 -10.70
N GLU A 80 7.04 -61.27 -10.96
CA GLU A 80 5.68 -60.72 -11.00
C GLU A 80 5.20 -60.32 -9.60
N GLY A 81 4.61 -59.13 -9.49
CA GLY A 81 3.98 -58.63 -8.28
C GLY A 81 2.78 -59.47 -7.83
N LEU A 82 2.43 -59.35 -6.55
CA LEU A 82 1.34 -60.13 -5.92
C LEU A 82 -0.05 -59.75 -6.44
N HIS A 83 -0.24 -58.47 -6.73
CA HIS A 83 -1.54 -57.89 -7.07
C HIS A 83 -1.62 -57.61 -8.57
N ALA A 84 -2.75 -58.00 -9.18
CA ALA A 84 -3.05 -57.63 -10.56
C ALA A 84 -3.58 -56.19 -10.61
N THR A 85 -3.17 -55.44 -11.62
CA THR A 85 -3.66 -54.09 -11.91
C THR A 85 -5.09 -54.12 -12.47
N SER A 86 -5.70 -52.95 -12.68
CA SER A 86 -7.06 -52.85 -13.22
C SER A 86 -7.21 -53.41 -14.64
N LEU A 87 -6.10 -53.48 -15.39
CA LEU A 87 -5.97 -54.11 -16.71
C LEU A 87 -5.71 -55.63 -16.66
N GLY A 88 -5.53 -56.19 -15.46
CA GLY A 88 -5.25 -57.61 -15.24
C GLY A 88 -3.77 -57.99 -15.39
N GLU A 89 -2.88 -57.02 -15.58
CA GLU A 89 -1.45 -57.23 -15.68
C GLU A 89 -0.81 -57.21 -14.28
N ARG A 90 0.26 -57.98 -14.08
CA ARG A 90 1.03 -57.95 -12.82
C ARG A 90 2.30 -57.16 -13.06
N PRO A 91 2.61 -56.12 -12.26
CA PRO A 91 3.83 -55.35 -12.44
C PRO A 91 5.03 -56.25 -12.23
N LEU A 92 6.07 -56.06 -13.04
CA LEU A 92 7.30 -56.83 -12.97
C LEU A 92 8.34 -56.05 -12.14
N HIS A 93 8.94 -56.70 -11.16
CA HIS A 93 9.92 -56.11 -10.25
C HIS A 93 11.29 -56.75 -10.46
N TYR A 94 12.34 -55.93 -10.52
CA TYR A 94 13.71 -56.41 -10.44
C TYR A 94 14.10 -56.56 -8.97
N VAL A 95 14.25 -57.80 -8.52
CA VAL A 95 14.61 -58.13 -7.14
C VAL A 95 16.05 -58.65 -7.13
N PRO A 96 16.96 -58.07 -6.33
CA PRO A 96 18.30 -58.61 -6.19
C PRO A 96 18.25 -60.01 -5.58
N PHE A 97 19.08 -60.90 -6.11
CA PHE A 97 19.20 -62.26 -5.61
C PHE A 97 19.93 -62.24 -4.28
N VAL A 98 19.14 -62.36 -3.21
CA VAL A 98 19.66 -62.57 -1.86
C VAL A 98 19.29 -64.00 -1.47
N PRO A 99 20.25 -64.92 -1.24
CA PRO A 99 19.95 -66.33 -1.00
C PRO A 99 18.96 -66.56 0.16
N THR A 100 18.97 -65.69 1.18
CA THR A 100 18.04 -65.74 2.32
C THR A 100 16.58 -65.49 1.92
N MET A 101 16.30 -64.83 0.79
CA MET A 101 14.95 -64.62 0.25
C MET A 101 14.47 -65.81 -0.60
N PHE A 102 15.33 -66.78 -0.92
CA PHE A 102 15.01 -67.91 -1.79
C PHE A 102 15.28 -69.26 -1.08
N PRO A 103 14.51 -69.61 -0.04
CA PRO A 103 14.83 -70.71 0.86
C PRO A 103 14.71 -72.11 0.23
N ARG A 104 14.12 -72.25 -0.97
CA ARG A 104 13.88 -73.56 -1.61
C ARG A 104 14.08 -73.47 -3.13
N TRP A 105 14.88 -74.39 -3.66
CA TRP A 105 15.02 -74.64 -5.09
C TRP A 105 14.68 -76.10 -5.40
N ILE A 106 13.86 -76.32 -6.42
CA ILE A 106 13.52 -77.66 -6.94
C ILE A 106 14.31 -77.89 -8.23
N PRO A 107 15.38 -78.71 -8.21
CA PRO A 107 16.26 -78.91 -9.37
C PRO A 107 15.52 -79.50 -10.59
N ASN A 108 14.61 -80.44 -10.34
CA ASN A 108 13.90 -81.17 -11.40
C ASN A 108 12.86 -80.33 -12.14
N ALA A 109 12.42 -79.22 -11.53
CA ALA A 109 11.41 -78.33 -12.09
C ALA A 109 12.00 -76.99 -12.56
N GLN A 110 13.30 -76.77 -12.39
CA GLN A 110 13.96 -75.46 -12.60
C GLN A 110 13.20 -74.30 -11.92
N ALA A 111 12.58 -74.56 -10.77
CA ALA A 111 11.71 -73.61 -10.08
C ALA A 111 12.34 -73.13 -8.77
N LEU A 112 12.44 -71.80 -8.63
CA LEU A 112 13.00 -71.10 -7.48
C LEU A 112 11.83 -70.51 -6.65
N PHE A 113 11.77 -70.77 -5.35
CA PHE A 113 10.72 -70.21 -4.50
C PHE A 113 11.22 -68.96 -3.80
N LEU A 114 10.59 -67.83 -4.10
CA LEU A 114 10.78 -66.57 -3.38
C LEU A 114 9.89 -66.54 -2.14
N ASP A 115 10.47 -66.25 -0.99
CA ASP A 115 9.74 -65.87 0.23
C ASP A 115 10.07 -64.39 0.53
N PRO A 116 9.35 -63.46 -0.13
CA PRO A 116 9.71 -62.06 -0.09
C PRO A 116 9.36 -61.46 1.28
N PRO A 117 10.18 -60.54 1.81
CA PRO A 117 9.78 -59.78 2.99
C PRO A 117 8.49 -58.99 2.68
N ALA A 118 7.63 -58.83 3.68
CA ALA A 118 6.34 -58.18 3.54
C ALA A 118 6.48 -56.80 2.87
N GLY A 119 5.67 -56.53 1.85
CA GLY A 119 5.66 -55.27 1.11
C GLY A 119 6.66 -55.17 -0.04
N LEU A 120 7.63 -56.09 -0.19
CA LEU A 120 8.61 -56.02 -1.29
C LEU A 120 7.99 -56.21 -2.68
N LEU A 121 7.00 -57.09 -2.80
CA LEU A 121 6.23 -57.28 -4.04
C LEU A 121 5.06 -56.29 -4.19
N ASP A 122 4.89 -55.40 -3.21
CA ASP A 122 3.94 -54.29 -3.26
C ASP A 122 4.62 -52.96 -3.61
N LEU A 123 5.97 -52.95 -3.68
CA LEU A 123 6.75 -51.82 -4.20
C LEU A 123 6.30 -51.51 -5.63
N ALA A 124 6.21 -50.23 -5.99
CA ALA A 124 5.68 -49.74 -7.27
C ALA A 124 4.19 -49.98 -7.57
N LEU A 125 3.41 -50.68 -6.74
CA LEU A 125 1.94 -50.74 -6.92
C LEU A 125 1.31 -49.34 -6.88
N ARG A 126 1.79 -48.49 -5.97
CA ARG A 126 1.33 -47.10 -5.85
C ARG A 126 1.60 -46.29 -7.12
N GLU A 127 2.78 -46.42 -7.72
CA GLU A 127 3.15 -45.69 -8.95
C GLU A 127 2.30 -46.14 -10.15
N VAL A 128 2.06 -47.45 -10.28
CA VAL A 128 1.18 -47.99 -11.33
C VAL A 128 -0.26 -47.52 -11.15
N GLN A 129 -0.77 -47.56 -9.91
CA GLN A 129 -2.10 -47.05 -9.58
C GLN A 129 -2.23 -45.54 -9.85
N LEU A 130 -1.21 -44.75 -9.57
CA LEU A 130 -1.17 -43.32 -9.89
C LEU A 130 -1.19 -43.09 -11.40
N ASN A 131 -0.40 -43.83 -12.18
CA ASN A 131 -0.38 -43.70 -13.64
C ASN A 131 -1.71 -44.09 -14.29
N GLU A 132 -2.35 -45.18 -13.82
CA GLU A 132 -3.69 -45.57 -14.27
C GLU A 132 -4.72 -44.51 -13.89
N LEU A 133 -4.66 -44.02 -12.65
CA LEU A 133 -5.54 -42.95 -12.19
C LEU A 133 -5.36 -41.68 -13.01
N ARG A 134 -4.13 -41.30 -13.39
CA ARG A 134 -3.86 -40.16 -14.26
C ARG A 134 -4.60 -40.31 -15.60
N ASN A 135 -4.44 -41.46 -16.25
CA ASN A 135 -5.08 -41.74 -17.54
C ASN A 135 -6.60 -41.72 -17.45
N ASP A 136 -7.16 -42.26 -16.38
CA ASP A 136 -8.60 -42.27 -16.14
C ASP A 136 -9.16 -40.88 -15.78
N LEU A 137 -8.37 -40.03 -15.11
CA LEU A 137 -8.76 -38.67 -14.73
C LEU A 137 -8.60 -37.65 -15.86
N LEU A 138 -7.62 -37.84 -16.77
CA LEU A 138 -7.33 -36.93 -17.88
C LEU A 138 -8.56 -36.46 -18.68
N PRO A 139 -9.54 -37.31 -19.03
CA PRO A 139 -10.76 -36.89 -19.73
C PRO A 139 -11.63 -35.89 -18.96
N PHE A 140 -11.49 -35.85 -17.63
CA PHE A 140 -12.27 -35.01 -16.74
C PHE A 140 -11.50 -33.77 -16.25
N CYS A 141 -10.18 -33.75 -16.47
CA CYS A 141 -9.33 -32.63 -16.11
C CYS A 141 -9.64 -31.39 -16.95
N ARG A 142 -9.58 -30.21 -16.33
CA ARG A 142 -9.64 -28.93 -17.05
C ARG A 142 -8.25 -28.59 -17.60
N THR A 143 -8.17 -28.20 -18.86
CA THR A 143 -6.93 -27.64 -19.44
C THR A 143 -6.73 -26.21 -18.93
N LEU A 144 -5.66 -25.98 -18.17
CA LEU A 144 -5.31 -24.67 -17.60
C LEU A 144 -4.21 -23.95 -18.40
N GLY A 145 -3.70 -24.59 -19.47
CA GLY A 145 -2.66 -24.09 -20.37
C GLY A 145 -2.35 -25.12 -21.46
N ALA A 146 -1.22 -24.96 -22.16
CA ALA A 146 -0.80 -25.87 -23.23
C ALA A 146 -0.57 -27.31 -22.73
N ASP A 147 0.11 -27.47 -21.58
CA ASP A 147 0.48 -28.79 -21.01
C ASP A 147 0.08 -28.96 -19.53
N VAL A 148 -0.68 -28.02 -18.95
CA VAL A 148 -1.05 -28.04 -17.53
C VAL A 148 -2.51 -28.44 -17.36
N TYR A 149 -2.74 -29.52 -16.63
CA TYR A 149 -4.06 -30.06 -16.33
C TYR A 149 -4.43 -29.81 -14.87
N GLY A 150 -5.65 -29.33 -14.64
CA GLY A 150 -6.24 -29.19 -13.31
C GLY A 150 -6.87 -30.49 -12.85
N MET A 151 -6.66 -30.83 -11.58
CA MET A 151 -7.35 -31.91 -10.90
C MET A 151 -8.87 -31.69 -11.01
N PRO A 152 -9.69 -32.71 -11.30
CA PRO A 152 -11.13 -32.56 -11.39
C PRO A 152 -11.79 -32.48 -10.01
N GLN A 153 -12.85 -31.68 -9.91
CA GLN A 153 -13.60 -31.54 -8.65
C GLN A 153 -14.31 -32.84 -8.29
N ARG A 154 -14.21 -33.25 -7.01
CA ARG A 154 -14.93 -34.41 -6.45
C ARG A 154 -16.42 -34.38 -6.78
N LEU A 155 -17.07 -33.23 -6.62
CA LEU A 155 -18.50 -33.05 -6.94
C LEU A 155 -18.80 -33.21 -8.44
N SER A 156 -17.88 -32.82 -9.32
CA SER A 156 -18.04 -32.99 -10.77
C SER A 156 -18.02 -34.46 -11.16
N LEU A 157 -17.07 -35.23 -10.62
CA LEU A 157 -16.96 -36.67 -10.84
C LEU A 157 -18.20 -37.42 -10.33
N ILE A 158 -18.75 -37.02 -9.17
CA ILE A 158 -19.99 -37.62 -8.64
C ILE A 158 -21.18 -37.34 -9.56
N LYS A 159 -21.30 -36.14 -10.12
CA LYS A 159 -22.38 -35.78 -11.06
C LYS A 159 -22.29 -36.54 -12.39
N GLN A 160 -21.10 -36.95 -12.79
CA GLN A 160 -20.84 -37.74 -14.00
C GLN A 160 -20.84 -39.27 -13.72
N ASP A 161 -21.38 -39.69 -12.57
CA ASP A 161 -21.46 -41.08 -12.10
C ASP A 161 -20.12 -41.82 -11.95
N GLN A 162 -19.00 -41.09 -11.88
CA GLN A 162 -17.66 -41.63 -11.70
C GLN A 162 -17.29 -41.84 -10.22
N ARG A 163 -18.17 -42.49 -9.45
CA ARG A 163 -17.96 -42.73 -7.99
C ARG A 163 -16.79 -43.66 -7.69
N GLN A 164 -16.43 -44.53 -8.63
CA GLN A 164 -15.30 -45.45 -8.48
C GLN A 164 -13.95 -44.72 -8.58
N LEU A 165 -13.86 -43.68 -9.42
CA LEU A 165 -12.66 -42.84 -9.48
C LEU A 165 -12.45 -42.06 -8.19
N VAL A 166 -13.53 -41.49 -7.63
CA VAL A 166 -13.50 -40.80 -6.32
C VAL A 166 -12.95 -41.72 -5.22
N LYS A 167 -13.44 -42.97 -5.15
CA LYS A 167 -12.94 -43.96 -4.18
C LYS A 167 -11.47 -44.33 -4.41
N ARG A 168 -11.03 -44.40 -5.66
CA ARG A 168 -9.62 -44.69 -6.00
C ARG A 168 -8.70 -43.55 -5.54
N VAL A 169 -9.10 -42.29 -5.74
CA VAL A 169 -8.37 -41.13 -5.22
C VAL A 169 -8.33 -41.16 -3.68
N GLU A 170 -9.48 -41.34 -3.03
CA GLU A 170 -9.59 -41.40 -1.55
C GLU A 170 -8.81 -42.58 -0.93
N ALA A 171 -8.57 -43.67 -1.68
CA ALA A 171 -7.77 -44.81 -1.22
C ALA A 171 -6.25 -44.57 -1.31
N LEU A 172 -5.81 -43.72 -2.26
CA LEU A 172 -4.40 -43.36 -2.43
C LEU A 172 -3.94 -42.26 -1.47
N GLY A 173 -4.88 -41.42 -1.01
CA GLY A 173 -4.61 -40.39 0.00
C GLY A 173 -5.54 -39.20 -0.12
N ASP A 174 -5.06 -38.04 0.33
CA ASP A 174 -5.78 -36.79 0.18
C ASP A 174 -5.75 -36.31 -1.28
N TRP A 175 -6.87 -35.76 -1.75
CA TRP A 175 -7.03 -35.27 -3.13
C TRP A 175 -5.92 -34.30 -3.58
N ARG A 176 -5.35 -33.53 -2.64
CA ARG A 176 -4.26 -32.59 -2.90
C ARG A 176 -2.92 -33.29 -3.05
N GLU A 177 -2.60 -34.23 -2.17
CA GLU A 177 -1.36 -35.01 -2.24
C GLU A 177 -1.35 -35.82 -3.54
N VAL A 178 -2.47 -36.47 -3.84
CA VAL A 178 -2.65 -37.20 -5.10
C VAL A 178 -2.55 -36.27 -6.31
N ALA A 179 -3.09 -35.04 -6.26
CA ALA A 179 -2.94 -34.08 -7.35
C ALA A 179 -1.46 -33.73 -7.59
N LEU A 180 -0.68 -33.48 -6.53
CA LEU A 180 0.76 -33.22 -6.63
C LEU A 180 1.53 -34.42 -7.18
N GLU A 181 1.22 -35.64 -6.75
CA GLU A 181 1.84 -36.87 -7.25
C GLU A 181 1.50 -37.18 -8.71
N LEU A 182 0.34 -36.71 -9.19
CA LEU A 182 -0.11 -36.87 -10.58
C LEU A 182 0.33 -35.71 -11.50
N ASP A 183 1.13 -34.76 -11.02
CA ASP A 183 1.43 -33.47 -11.66
C ASP A 183 0.18 -32.72 -12.15
N LEU A 184 -0.95 -32.88 -11.43
CA LEU A 184 -2.19 -32.16 -11.67
C LEU A 184 -2.28 -30.95 -10.74
N LYS A 185 -2.68 -29.80 -11.26
CA LYS A 185 -2.85 -28.60 -10.42
C LYS A 185 -4.08 -28.78 -9.51
N PRO A 186 -3.95 -28.68 -8.18
CA PRO A 186 -5.08 -28.86 -7.28
C PRO A 186 -6.16 -27.77 -7.51
N ASP A 187 -7.43 -28.17 -7.42
CA ASP A 187 -8.59 -27.28 -7.64
C ASP A 187 -8.70 -26.15 -6.62
N ALA A 188 -8.30 -26.42 -5.37
CA ALA A 188 -8.39 -25.48 -4.26
C ALA A 188 -7.00 -25.19 -3.72
N ALA A 189 -6.70 -23.91 -3.57
CA ALA A 189 -5.50 -23.46 -2.90
C ALA A 189 -5.41 -24.07 -1.48
N PRO A 190 -4.19 -24.31 -0.95
CA PRO A 190 -3.99 -24.75 0.43
C PRO A 190 -4.74 -23.88 1.44
N TRP A 191 -5.08 -24.42 2.62
CA TRP A 191 -5.83 -23.67 3.64
C TRP A 191 -5.12 -22.34 3.99
N TYR A 192 -3.82 -22.39 4.24
CA TYR A 192 -2.99 -21.23 4.57
C TYR A 192 -2.57 -20.37 3.38
N TYR A 193 -3.02 -20.68 2.16
CA TYR A 193 -2.59 -19.95 0.97
C TYR A 193 -3.00 -18.49 1.02
N TRP A 194 -4.23 -18.24 1.50
CA TRP A 194 -4.78 -16.90 1.60
C TRP A 194 -4.29 -16.14 2.84
N ASP A 195 -3.67 -16.81 3.82
CA ASP A 195 -3.06 -16.16 4.98
C ASP A 195 -1.83 -15.33 4.56
N ASN A 196 -1.20 -15.66 3.43
CA ASN A 196 -0.13 -14.85 2.88
C ASN A 196 -0.71 -13.72 2.03
N ILE A 197 -0.43 -12.48 2.43
CA ILE A 197 -0.88 -11.28 1.72
C ILE A 197 -0.29 -11.17 0.31
N ASP A 198 0.93 -11.68 0.06
CA ASP A 198 1.56 -11.63 -1.27
C ASP A 198 0.76 -12.46 -2.29
N ASN A 199 0.24 -13.62 -1.85
CA ASN A 199 -0.61 -14.46 -2.69
C ASN A 199 -1.94 -13.76 -3.01
N LEU A 200 -2.48 -13.02 -2.04
CA LEU A 200 -3.67 -12.21 -2.24
C LEU A 200 -3.40 -11.06 -3.22
N GLU A 201 -2.27 -10.37 -3.07
CA GLU A 201 -1.84 -9.30 -3.97
C GLU A 201 -1.73 -9.80 -5.42
N ASP A 202 -0.96 -10.85 -5.66
CA ASP A 202 -0.80 -11.45 -6.99
C ASP A 202 -2.14 -11.84 -7.62
N ALA A 203 -3.04 -12.38 -6.79
CA ALA A 203 -4.34 -12.84 -7.25
C ALA A 203 -5.31 -11.69 -7.54
N LEU A 204 -5.21 -10.58 -6.80
CA LEU A 204 -5.93 -9.33 -7.05
C LEU A 204 -5.35 -8.59 -8.26
N LEU A 205 -4.03 -8.58 -8.47
CA LEU A 205 -3.41 -7.99 -9.67
C LEU A 205 -3.88 -8.70 -10.93
N LYS A 206 -3.83 -10.03 -10.94
CA LYS A 206 -4.38 -10.84 -12.05
C LYS A 206 -5.87 -10.58 -12.28
N LEU A 207 -6.62 -10.29 -11.21
CA LEU A 207 -8.02 -9.90 -11.34
C LEU A 207 -8.12 -8.53 -12.03
N VAL A 208 -7.35 -7.53 -11.60
CA VAL A 208 -7.36 -6.20 -12.22
C VAL A 208 -6.95 -6.27 -13.69
N ASP A 209 -5.94 -7.07 -14.04
CA ASP A 209 -5.50 -7.28 -15.41
C ASP A 209 -6.54 -8.02 -16.26
N ALA A 210 -7.36 -8.89 -15.66
CA ALA A 210 -8.46 -9.54 -16.37
C ALA A 210 -9.62 -8.61 -16.72
N PHE A 211 -9.70 -7.41 -16.11
CA PHE A 211 -10.76 -6.42 -16.34
C PHE A 211 -10.39 -5.37 -17.39
N TRP A 212 -9.41 -5.66 -18.26
CA TRP A 212 -9.18 -4.88 -19.46
C TRP A 212 -10.12 -5.31 -20.59
N PHE A 213 -10.81 -4.33 -21.17
CA PHE A 213 -11.70 -4.52 -22.31
C PHE A 213 -11.19 -3.72 -23.50
N GLU A 214 -11.24 -4.35 -24.67
CA GLU A 214 -10.97 -3.70 -25.96
C GLU A 214 -12.26 -3.05 -26.46
N GLU A 215 -12.19 -1.77 -26.80
CA GLU A 215 -13.27 -1.01 -27.39
C GLU A 215 -12.76 -0.28 -28.64
N THR A 216 -13.62 -0.19 -29.65
CA THR A 216 -13.26 0.35 -30.97
C THR A 216 -14.20 1.50 -31.30
N ASP A 217 -13.65 2.69 -31.55
CA ASP A 217 -14.41 3.84 -32.05
C ASP A 217 -13.84 4.26 -33.41
N GLY A 218 -14.59 3.96 -34.47
CA GLY A 218 -14.13 4.17 -35.85
C GLY A 218 -12.95 3.26 -36.21
N ASP A 219 -11.82 3.87 -36.57
CA ASP A 219 -10.56 3.18 -36.92
C ASP A 219 -9.60 3.05 -35.72
N ASP A 220 -9.93 3.67 -34.58
CA ASP A 220 -9.10 3.68 -33.39
C ASP A 220 -9.52 2.59 -32.40
N VAL A 221 -8.53 1.86 -31.90
CA VAL A 221 -8.71 0.83 -30.87
C VAL A 221 -8.15 1.34 -29.56
N PHE A 222 -8.95 1.29 -28.50
CA PHE A 222 -8.54 1.65 -27.16
C PHE A 222 -8.92 0.56 -26.15
N TRP A 223 -8.21 0.56 -25.04
CA TRP A 223 -8.35 -0.38 -23.95
C TRP A 223 -8.79 0.38 -22.72
N TYR A 224 -9.88 -0.07 -22.10
CA TYR A 224 -10.41 0.50 -20.87
C TYR A 224 -10.46 -0.56 -19.78
N ASN A 225 -10.02 -0.20 -18.57
CA ASN A 225 -10.10 -1.07 -17.41
C ASN A 225 -11.26 -0.66 -16.52
N ASP A 226 -12.18 -1.56 -16.23
CA ASP A 226 -13.39 -1.19 -15.47
C ASP A 226 -13.15 -1.00 -13.96
N ILE A 227 -12.10 -1.63 -13.41
CA ILE A 227 -11.75 -1.50 -11.99
C ILE A 227 -11.01 -0.18 -11.75
N SER A 228 -9.89 0.02 -12.45
CA SER A 228 -9.08 1.22 -12.28
C SER A 228 -9.70 2.44 -12.96
N GLY A 229 -10.48 2.23 -14.02
CA GLY A 229 -10.99 3.28 -14.89
C GLY A 229 -9.92 3.88 -15.80
N ALA A 230 -8.76 3.21 -15.96
CA ALA A 230 -7.71 3.65 -16.86
C ALA A 230 -8.12 3.44 -18.33
N LEU A 231 -7.62 4.31 -19.20
CA LEU A 231 -7.82 4.25 -20.65
C LEU A 231 -6.47 4.36 -21.35
N ARG A 232 -6.19 3.46 -22.30
CA ARG A 232 -4.92 3.42 -23.04
C ARG A 232 -5.17 3.05 -24.50
N VAL A 233 -4.35 3.59 -25.39
CA VAL A 233 -4.37 3.22 -26.83
C VAL A 233 -3.56 1.95 -27.09
N THR A 234 -2.56 1.69 -26.26
CA THR A 234 -1.71 0.50 -26.35
C THR A 234 -2.32 -0.69 -25.60
N PRO A 235 -2.06 -1.93 -26.04
CA PRO A 235 -2.55 -3.11 -25.36
C PRO A 235 -1.95 -3.21 -23.94
N PRO A 236 -2.74 -3.66 -22.96
CA PRO A 236 -2.29 -3.78 -21.58
C PRO A 236 -1.20 -4.83 -21.44
N THR A 237 -0.28 -4.59 -20.50
CA THR A 237 0.77 -5.54 -20.12
C THR A 237 0.40 -6.24 -18.82
N ASP A 238 0.74 -7.53 -18.72
CA ASP A 238 0.51 -8.30 -17.49
C ASP A 238 1.27 -7.68 -16.30
N GLY A 239 0.61 -7.50 -15.16
CA GLY A 239 1.19 -6.94 -13.94
C GLY A 239 1.23 -5.41 -13.88
N ASP A 240 0.56 -4.70 -14.79
CA ASP A 240 0.51 -3.24 -14.83
C ASP A 240 -0.46 -2.63 -13.79
N GLY A 241 -1.11 -3.46 -12.98
CA GLY A 241 -1.96 -2.99 -11.87
C GLY A 241 -3.17 -2.19 -12.32
N GLY A 242 -3.63 -2.41 -13.56
CA GLY A 242 -4.73 -1.67 -14.16
C GLY A 242 -4.34 -0.30 -14.75
N GLY A 243 -3.07 -0.04 -15.04
CA GLY A 243 -2.66 1.10 -15.89
C GLY A 243 -2.66 2.48 -15.22
N LEU A 244 -2.77 2.52 -13.89
CA LEU A 244 -2.56 3.72 -13.07
C LEU A 244 -1.20 3.66 -12.38
N ASP A 245 -0.70 4.81 -11.89
CA ASP A 245 0.56 4.90 -11.14
C ASP A 245 0.58 3.97 -9.90
N VAL A 246 -0.60 3.72 -9.33
CA VAL A 246 -0.81 2.83 -8.18
C VAL A 246 -2.04 1.97 -8.46
N PRO A 247 -2.00 0.66 -8.20
CA PRO A 247 -3.16 -0.20 -8.40
C PRO A 247 -4.38 0.26 -7.59
N VAL A 248 -5.56 -0.05 -8.13
CA VAL A 248 -6.84 0.26 -7.49
C VAL A 248 -7.42 -1.01 -6.89
N MET A 249 -7.77 -0.95 -5.60
CA MET A 249 -8.44 -2.03 -4.89
C MET A 249 -9.80 -2.33 -5.51
N PRO A 250 -10.02 -3.57 -6.02
CA PRO A 250 -11.31 -4.01 -6.52
C PRO A 250 -12.39 -3.93 -5.44
N THR A 251 -13.64 -3.64 -5.85
CA THR A 251 -14.78 -3.67 -4.93
C THR A 251 -15.39 -5.08 -4.83
N MET A 252 -16.19 -5.33 -3.80
CA MET A 252 -16.95 -6.58 -3.67
C MET A 252 -17.79 -6.89 -4.93
N GLY A 253 -18.37 -5.86 -5.56
CA GLY A 253 -19.11 -6.01 -6.81
C GLY A 253 -18.26 -6.65 -7.92
N ASN A 254 -17.03 -6.17 -8.09
CA ASN A 254 -16.11 -6.65 -9.11
C ASN A 254 -15.71 -8.12 -8.86
N LEU A 255 -15.48 -8.49 -7.59
CA LEU A 255 -15.15 -9.88 -7.22
C LEU A 255 -16.34 -10.82 -7.46
N MET A 256 -17.56 -10.38 -7.17
CA MET A 256 -18.77 -11.15 -7.44
C MET A 256 -19.00 -11.34 -8.93
N GLU A 257 -18.78 -10.31 -9.74
CA GLU A 257 -18.88 -10.37 -11.20
C GLU A 257 -17.87 -11.35 -11.78
N ALA A 258 -16.64 -11.33 -11.28
CA ALA A 258 -15.60 -12.31 -11.63
C ALA A 258 -15.86 -13.72 -11.08
N ARG A 259 -16.90 -13.91 -10.25
CA ARG A 259 -17.21 -15.15 -9.52
C ARG A 259 -16.06 -15.65 -8.64
N ARG A 260 -15.20 -14.73 -8.18
CA ARG A 260 -14.05 -15.02 -7.32
C ARG A 260 -14.38 -14.71 -5.86
N TRP A 261 -15.31 -15.50 -5.32
CA TRP A 261 -15.70 -15.43 -3.91
C TRP A 261 -14.55 -15.80 -2.96
N ASP A 262 -13.64 -16.66 -3.41
CA ASP A 262 -12.39 -16.99 -2.71
C ASP A 262 -11.60 -15.73 -2.33
N LEU A 263 -11.44 -14.79 -3.26
CA LEU A 263 -10.75 -13.52 -2.99
C LEU A 263 -11.51 -12.64 -2.00
N HIS A 264 -12.84 -12.65 -2.02
CA HIS A 264 -13.61 -11.85 -1.08
C HIS A 264 -13.37 -12.33 0.35
N HIS A 265 -13.46 -13.64 0.57
CA HIS A 265 -13.19 -14.23 1.89
C HIS A 265 -11.73 -14.02 2.31
N ALA A 266 -10.77 -14.09 1.37
CA ALA A 266 -9.37 -13.78 1.66
C ALA A 266 -9.19 -12.31 2.08
N VAL A 267 -9.85 -11.37 1.40
CA VAL A 267 -9.81 -9.96 1.81
C VAL A 267 -10.45 -9.74 3.18
N VAL A 268 -11.56 -10.41 3.48
CA VAL A 268 -12.22 -10.35 4.80
C VAL A 268 -11.32 -10.93 5.89
N LEU A 269 -10.64 -12.04 5.62
CA LEU A 269 -9.66 -12.66 6.53
C LEU A 269 -8.56 -11.67 6.95
N HIS A 270 -8.11 -10.82 6.03
CA HIS A 270 -7.09 -9.78 6.27
C HIS A 270 -7.67 -8.46 6.83
N GLY A 271 -8.88 -8.47 7.38
CA GLY A 271 -9.50 -7.29 7.98
C GLY A 271 -10.24 -6.37 6.99
N GLY A 272 -10.58 -6.89 5.82
CA GLY A 272 -11.44 -6.23 4.84
C GLY A 272 -10.71 -5.34 3.83
N TYR A 273 -11.46 -4.82 2.86
CA TYR A 273 -10.92 -4.09 1.70
C TYR A 273 -10.08 -2.87 2.06
N ARG A 274 -10.41 -2.20 3.16
CA ARG A 274 -9.70 -0.99 3.62
C ARG A 274 -8.38 -1.31 4.31
N ALA A 275 -8.34 -2.37 5.10
CA ALA A 275 -7.11 -2.83 5.74
C ALA A 275 -6.11 -3.30 4.68
N VAL A 276 -6.56 -4.19 3.79
CA VAL A 276 -5.74 -4.74 2.70
C VAL A 276 -5.21 -3.65 1.77
N ALA A 277 -6.06 -2.70 1.34
CA ALA A 277 -5.59 -1.61 0.48
C ALA A 277 -4.52 -0.74 1.16
N LYS A 278 -4.65 -0.49 2.48
CA LYS A 278 -3.66 0.28 3.23
C LYS A 278 -2.34 -0.49 3.37
N GLU A 279 -2.41 -1.80 3.56
CA GLU A 279 -1.25 -2.67 3.72
C GLU A 279 -0.46 -2.83 2.43
N LEU A 280 -1.17 -3.03 1.31
CA LEU A 280 -0.59 -3.09 -0.04
C LEU A 280 -0.21 -1.71 -0.61
N GLY A 281 -0.66 -0.62 0.02
CA GLY A 281 -0.47 0.74 -0.50
C GLY A 281 -1.31 1.05 -1.75
N TRP A 282 -2.38 0.31 -1.97
CA TRP A 282 -3.28 0.47 -3.12
C TRP A 282 -4.29 1.59 -2.88
N THR A 283 -4.80 2.17 -3.97
CA THR A 283 -5.81 3.23 -3.90
C THR A 283 -7.22 2.65 -3.92
N HIS A 284 -8.17 3.31 -3.26
CA HIS A 284 -9.57 2.90 -3.34
C HIS A 284 -10.22 3.30 -4.65
N ALA A 285 -11.10 2.43 -5.18
CA ALA A 285 -11.94 2.75 -6.32
C ALA A 285 -12.81 3.99 -6.02
N ARG A 286 -12.70 5.01 -6.87
CA ARG A 286 -13.47 6.26 -6.75
C ARG A 286 -14.60 6.27 -7.77
N ARG A 287 -15.81 6.67 -7.34
CA ARG A 287 -16.95 6.89 -8.24
C ARG A 287 -16.93 8.32 -8.78
N ILE A 288 -16.01 8.59 -9.70
CA ILE A 288 -15.84 9.91 -10.34
C ILE A 288 -15.84 9.68 -11.86
N GLU A 289 -16.39 10.62 -12.61
CA GLU A 289 -16.27 10.66 -14.08
C GLU A 289 -14.80 10.87 -14.50
N ASN A 290 -14.39 10.35 -15.66
CA ASN A 290 -13.03 10.46 -16.21
C ASN A 290 -11.93 9.91 -15.26
N ARG A 291 -12.12 8.68 -14.75
CA ARG A 291 -11.18 8.01 -13.82
C ARG A 291 -9.77 7.86 -14.39
N HIS A 292 -9.61 7.82 -15.71
CA HIS A 292 -8.31 7.69 -16.37
C HIS A 292 -7.37 8.86 -16.03
N LEU A 293 -7.90 10.04 -15.72
CA LEU A 293 -7.15 11.21 -15.25
C LEU A 293 -6.52 11.06 -13.87
N LEU A 294 -6.79 9.96 -13.16
CA LEU A 294 -6.02 9.56 -11.99
C LEU A 294 -4.58 9.18 -12.37
N SER A 295 -4.35 8.69 -13.59
CA SER A 295 -2.99 8.51 -14.12
C SER A 295 -2.40 9.87 -14.46
N PHE A 296 -1.17 10.11 -14.00
CA PHE A 296 -0.48 11.36 -14.34
C PHE A 296 -0.18 11.44 -15.84
N ASP A 297 0.08 10.31 -16.51
CA ASP A 297 0.39 10.27 -17.93
C ASP A 297 -0.83 10.64 -18.78
N ALA A 298 -2.01 10.10 -18.47
CA ALA A 298 -3.26 10.46 -19.14
C ALA A 298 -3.61 11.94 -18.91
N LEU A 299 -3.50 12.43 -17.66
CA LEU A 299 -3.69 13.85 -17.36
C LEU A 299 -2.73 14.74 -18.13
N ARG A 300 -1.46 14.30 -18.27
CA ARG A 300 -0.43 15.03 -19.01
C ARG A 300 -0.81 15.15 -20.48
N GLU A 301 -1.23 14.07 -21.11
CA GLU A 301 -1.59 14.07 -22.54
C GLU A 301 -2.76 15.00 -22.81
N GLU A 302 -3.84 14.90 -22.03
CA GLU A 302 -5.00 15.79 -22.20
C GLU A 302 -4.67 17.26 -21.94
N ILE A 303 -3.83 17.57 -20.95
CA ILE A 303 -3.41 18.96 -20.71
C ILE A 303 -2.56 19.48 -21.88
N LEU A 304 -1.70 18.64 -22.48
CA LEU A 304 -0.87 19.06 -23.59
C LEU A 304 -1.69 19.25 -24.87
N GLU A 305 -2.62 18.34 -25.16
CA GLU A 305 -3.57 18.48 -26.26
C GLU A 305 -4.38 19.77 -26.12
N LEU A 306 -4.92 20.02 -24.92
CA LEU A 306 -5.64 21.26 -24.62
C LEU A 306 -4.77 22.52 -24.78
N VAL A 307 -3.47 22.46 -24.46
CA VAL A 307 -2.54 23.60 -24.63
C VAL A 307 -2.20 23.85 -26.11
N GLU A 308 -2.31 22.82 -26.95
CA GLU A 308 -2.14 22.92 -28.40
C GLU A 308 -3.40 23.48 -29.10
N ASP A 309 -4.59 23.34 -28.48
CA ASP A 309 -5.83 23.90 -29.00
C ASP A 309 -5.82 25.44 -29.09
N GLU A 310 -6.32 25.96 -30.22
CA GLU A 310 -6.41 27.40 -30.49
C GLU A 310 -7.34 28.15 -29.52
N SER A 311 -8.30 27.45 -28.90
CA SER A 311 -9.30 28.00 -27.97
C SER A 311 -8.66 28.68 -26.74
N LEU A 312 -7.55 28.15 -26.23
CA LEU A 312 -6.83 28.75 -25.09
C LEU A 312 -6.00 29.97 -25.47
N VAL A 313 -5.58 30.06 -26.74
CA VAL A 313 -4.87 31.22 -27.27
C VAL A 313 -5.82 32.43 -27.30
N GLU A 314 -7.09 32.22 -27.65
CA GLU A 314 -8.14 33.25 -27.59
C GLU A 314 -8.36 33.78 -26.17
N LEU A 315 -8.25 32.90 -25.16
CA LEU A 315 -8.32 33.24 -23.73
C LEU A 315 -7.01 33.82 -23.16
N GLY A 316 -6.00 34.05 -24.01
CA GLY A 316 -4.76 34.74 -23.67
C GLY A 316 -3.74 33.89 -22.89
N VAL A 317 -3.86 32.55 -22.94
CA VAL A 317 -2.83 31.62 -22.44
C VAL A 317 -1.64 31.64 -23.39
N ARG A 318 -0.42 31.70 -22.85
CA ARG A 318 0.79 31.64 -23.67
C ARG A 318 1.17 30.19 -23.97
N PRO A 319 1.70 29.88 -25.17
CA PRO A 319 2.27 28.56 -25.45
C PRO A 319 3.31 28.20 -24.39
N GLY A 320 3.18 27.02 -23.77
CA GLY A 320 4.04 26.57 -22.67
C GLY A 320 3.62 27.05 -21.26
N GLN A 321 2.47 27.70 -21.12
CA GLN A 321 1.89 28.08 -19.83
C GLN A 321 0.75 27.13 -19.44
N LEU A 322 0.73 26.68 -18.18
CA LEU A 322 -0.39 25.90 -17.66
C LEU A 322 -1.61 26.83 -17.46
N PRO A 323 -2.81 26.47 -17.96
CA PRO A 323 -4.03 27.25 -17.76
C PRO A 323 -4.43 27.40 -16.28
N CYS A 324 -5.10 28.50 -15.94
CA CYS A 324 -5.71 28.71 -14.62
C CYS A 324 -6.97 27.86 -14.45
N ALA A 325 -7.39 27.65 -13.20
CA ALA A 325 -8.70 27.06 -12.89
C ALA A 325 -9.86 27.78 -13.63
N SER A 326 -9.90 29.11 -13.60
CA SER A 326 -10.95 29.88 -14.29
C SER A 326 -10.91 29.73 -15.82
N GLN A 327 -9.73 29.54 -16.40
CA GLN A 327 -9.57 29.37 -17.84
C GLN A 327 -10.01 27.97 -18.28
N LEU A 328 -9.80 26.96 -17.43
CA LEU A 328 -10.32 25.61 -17.66
C LEU A 328 -11.84 25.55 -17.47
N GLU A 329 -12.38 26.29 -16.50
CA GLU A 329 -13.82 26.45 -16.30
C GLU A 329 -14.50 27.14 -17.51
N GLU A 330 -13.85 28.13 -18.12
CA GLU A 330 -14.36 28.79 -19.35
C GLU A 330 -14.36 27.89 -20.59
N VAL A 331 -13.59 26.80 -20.58
CA VAL A 331 -13.53 25.77 -21.64
C VAL A 331 -14.36 24.53 -21.25
N ASP A 332 -15.19 24.62 -20.20
CA ASP A 332 -16.01 23.53 -19.66
C ASP A 332 -15.21 22.28 -19.24
N ARG A 333 -13.90 22.43 -18.97
CA ARG A 333 -13.00 21.36 -18.50
C ARG A 333 -12.76 21.45 -16.98
N GLU A 334 -13.86 21.46 -16.22
CA GLU A 334 -13.82 21.46 -14.75
C GLU A 334 -13.24 20.15 -14.17
N ASP A 335 -13.33 19.06 -14.93
CA ASP A 335 -12.73 17.77 -14.62
C ASP A 335 -11.21 17.90 -14.44
N LEU A 336 -10.50 18.54 -15.37
CA LEU A 336 -9.06 18.78 -15.28
C LEU A 336 -8.71 19.58 -14.02
N VAL A 337 -9.54 20.56 -13.63
CA VAL A 337 -9.33 21.33 -12.38
C VAL A 337 -9.39 20.41 -11.15
N LYS A 338 -10.33 19.46 -11.13
CA LYS A 338 -10.47 18.48 -10.04
C LYS A 338 -9.25 17.56 -9.99
N PHE A 339 -8.83 16.99 -11.12
CA PHE A 339 -7.68 16.06 -11.16
C PHE A 339 -6.34 16.75 -10.92
N ILE A 340 -6.14 17.98 -11.40
CA ILE A 340 -4.95 18.79 -11.06
C ILE A 340 -4.83 18.98 -9.54
N LYS A 341 -5.95 19.18 -8.83
CA LYS A 341 -5.93 19.29 -7.35
C LYS A 341 -5.54 17.97 -6.69
N ILE A 342 -6.03 16.83 -7.19
CA ILE A 342 -5.68 15.49 -6.69
C ILE A 342 -4.17 15.24 -6.85
N HIS A 343 -3.58 15.62 -7.98
CA HIS A 343 -2.15 15.48 -8.29
C HIS A 343 -1.23 16.51 -7.59
N GLY A 344 -1.72 17.22 -6.57
CA GLY A 344 -0.94 18.17 -5.77
C GLY A 344 -1.07 19.65 -6.18
N GLY A 345 -2.02 19.97 -7.06
CA GLY A 345 -2.37 21.32 -7.47
C GLY A 345 -1.56 21.87 -8.64
N PHE A 346 -2.01 23.00 -9.19
CA PHE A 346 -1.48 23.62 -10.41
C PHE A 346 0.03 23.84 -10.40
N SER A 347 0.61 24.21 -9.26
CA SER A 347 2.07 24.45 -9.17
C SER A 347 2.91 23.17 -9.22
N ALA A 348 2.41 22.06 -8.65
CA ALA A 348 3.08 20.77 -8.67
C ALA A 348 2.99 20.16 -10.07
N VAL A 349 1.80 20.20 -10.65
CA VAL A 349 1.54 19.72 -12.02
C VAL A 349 2.33 20.53 -13.04
N ALA A 350 2.33 21.86 -12.97
CA ALA A 350 3.14 22.71 -13.86
C ALA A 350 4.64 22.35 -13.80
N ARG A 351 5.17 22.09 -12.60
CA ARG A 351 6.57 21.67 -12.43
C ARG A 351 6.86 20.31 -13.04
N ARG A 352 5.96 19.33 -12.86
CA ARG A 352 6.09 17.99 -13.45
C ARG A 352 6.02 18.05 -14.99
N LEU A 353 5.11 18.86 -15.53
CA LEU A 353 4.93 19.07 -16.97
C LEU A 353 5.97 20.00 -17.61
N LYS A 354 6.82 20.66 -16.80
CA LYS A 354 7.77 21.70 -17.25
C LYS A 354 7.07 22.88 -17.95
N LEU A 355 5.84 23.20 -17.53
CA LEU A 355 5.08 24.37 -17.99
C LEU A 355 5.22 25.53 -17.00
N GLU A 356 5.08 26.76 -17.47
CA GLU A 356 5.06 27.92 -16.59
C GLU A 356 3.74 27.99 -15.81
N PRO A 357 3.76 28.16 -14.47
CA PRO A 357 2.53 28.33 -13.71
C PRO A 357 1.83 29.63 -14.10
N SER A 358 0.49 29.61 -14.11
CA SER A 358 -0.31 30.78 -14.43
C SER A 358 -0.09 31.94 -13.45
N LYS A 359 -0.32 33.18 -13.91
CA LYS A 359 0.10 34.44 -13.25
C LYS A 359 -0.41 34.68 -11.83
N SER A 360 -1.27 33.84 -11.25
CA SER A 360 -1.63 33.90 -9.83
C SER A 360 -0.43 33.69 -8.88
N ALA A 361 0.69 33.15 -9.37
CA ALA A 361 1.91 33.01 -8.57
C ALA A 361 2.81 34.26 -8.54
N ARG A 362 2.49 35.35 -9.26
CA ARG A 362 3.25 36.61 -9.09
C ARG A 362 2.76 37.32 -7.84
N VAL A 363 3.56 37.25 -6.79
CA VAL A 363 3.40 38.07 -5.58
C VAL A 363 3.18 39.53 -6.02
N LYS A 364 1.95 40.04 -5.84
CA LYS A 364 1.55 41.39 -6.27
C LYS A 364 2.44 42.49 -5.65
N TYR A 365 3.01 42.20 -4.48
CA TYR A 365 3.92 43.06 -3.73
C TYR A 365 5.27 42.33 -3.47
N PRO A 366 6.15 42.23 -4.48
CA PRO A 366 7.40 41.49 -4.37
C PRO A 366 8.46 42.18 -3.50
N THR A 367 8.23 43.45 -3.14
CA THR A 367 9.11 44.22 -2.25
C THR A 367 8.36 44.73 -1.04
N VAL A 368 9.06 44.80 0.10
CA VAL A 368 8.53 45.35 1.37
C VAL A 368 8.03 46.78 1.19
N THR A 369 8.73 47.57 0.37
CA THR A 369 8.38 48.98 0.09
C THR A 369 7.07 49.11 -0.66
N ALA A 370 6.81 48.25 -1.64
CA ALA A 370 5.55 48.23 -2.38
C ALA A 370 4.38 47.80 -1.49
N ALA A 371 4.58 46.76 -0.68
CA ALA A 371 3.59 46.30 0.30
C ALA A 371 3.26 47.39 1.33
N ALA A 372 4.28 48.02 1.93
CA ALA A 372 4.11 49.05 2.94
C ALA A 372 3.44 50.32 2.39
N LYS A 373 3.74 50.72 1.15
CA LYS A 373 3.07 51.85 0.48
C LYS A 373 1.59 51.56 0.25
N ALA A 374 1.25 50.35 -0.21
CA ALA A 374 -0.13 49.96 -0.47
C ALA A 374 -0.95 49.80 0.82
N LEU A 375 -0.38 49.21 1.87
CA LEU A 375 -1.00 49.11 3.19
C LEU A 375 -1.23 50.48 3.81
N ARG A 376 -0.30 51.42 3.66
CA ARG A 376 -0.48 52.79 4.12
C ARG A 376 -1.57 53.51 3.35
N ALA A 377 -1.64 53.36 2.04
CA ALA A 377 -2.69 53.97 1.22
C ALA A 377 -4.08 53.48 1.68
N PHE A 378 -4.22 52.17 1.87
CA PHE A 378 -5.44 51.57 2.42
C PHE A 378 -5.76 52.10 3.82
N ALA A 379 -4.77 52.18 4.72
CA ALA A 379 -4.98 52.69 6.07
C ALA A 379 -5.43 54.16 6.10
N VAL A 380 -4.98 54.97 5.14
CA VAL A 380 -5.42 56.38 5.00
C VAL A 380 -6.81 56.46 4.37
N GLU A 381 -7.12 55.62 3.39
CA GLU A 381 -8.43 55.57 2.72
C GLU A 381 -9.56 55.15 3.68
N HIS A 382 -9.29 54.22 4.58
CA HIS A 382 -10.26 53.68 5.53
C HIS A 382 -10.18 54.32 6.94
N ASP A 383 -9.55 55.50 7.07
CA ASP A 383 -9.42 56.24 8.34
C ASP A 383 -8.86 55.40 9.52
N ILE A 384 -7.96 54.44 9.24
CA ILE A 384 -7.27 53.60 10.23
C ILE A 384 -6.15 54.40 10.90
N THR A 385 -6.53 55.46 11.59
CA THR A 385 -5.62 56.44 12.18
C THR A 385 -6.00 56.81 13.61
N THR A 386 -5.05 57.38 14.35
CA THR A 386 -5.30 57.98 15.66
C THR A 386 -4.59 59.31 15.82
N THR A 387 -5.06 60.13 16.75
CA THR A 387 -4.43 61.42 17.07
C THR A 387 -3.48 61.27 18.26
N MET A 388 -2.26 61.82 18.16
CA MET A 388 -1.26 61.68 19.23
C MET A 388 -1.59 62.47 20.50
N SER A 389 -2.30 63.59 20.39
CA SER A 389 -2.73 64.41 21.53
C SER A 389 -3.84 65.37 21.11
N PRO A 390 -4.85 65.66 21.96
CA PRO A 390 -5.96 66.53 21.60
C PRO A 390 -5.60 68.04 21.53
N ARG A 391 -4.49 68.50 22.14
CA ARG A 391 -4.35 69.93 22.49
C ARG A 391 -3.20 70.73 21.89
N LEU A 392 -2.17 70.19 21.22
CA LEU A 392 -1.09 71.09 20.73
C LEU A 392 -0.50 70.86 19.34
N THR A 393 -0.66 69.71 18.69
CA THR A 393 -0.43 69.56 17.24
C THR A 393 -1.15 68.29 16.79
N LYS A 394 -2.11 68.38 15.86
CA LYS A 394 -2.78 67.19 15.29
C LYS A 394 -1.80 66.41 14.41
N ARG A 395 -0.89 65.66 15.02
CA ARG A 395 -0.14 64.61 14.33
C ARG A 395 -1.01 63.35 14.29
N VAL A 396 -1.35 62.93 13.07
CA VAL A 396 -2.14 61.72 12.81
C VAL A 396 -1.18 60.55 12.65
N VAL A 397 -1.38 59.51 13.46
CA VAL A 397 -0.62 58.26 13.39
C VAL A 397 -1.45 57.26 12.60
N VAL A 398 -0.85 56.70 11.55
CA VAL A 398 -1.47 55.68 10.71
C VAL A 398 -1.09 54.30 11.27
N PHE A 399 -2.08 53.43 11.45
CA PHE A 399 -1.82 52.07 11.92
C PHE A 399 -1.66 51.10 10.75
N VAL A 400 -0.90 50.03 10.98
CA VAL A 400 -0.96 48.86 10.10
C VAL A 400 -2.36 48.24 10.21
N PRO A 401 -3.08 48.04 9.09
CA PRO A 401 -4.39 47.41 9.08
C PRO A 401 -4.39 46.02 9.72
N SER A 402 -5.49 45.65 10.37
CA SER A 402 -5.65 44.29 10.92
C SER A 402 -6.05 43.27 9.85
N ASP A 403 -5.88 41.97 10.16
CA ASP A 403 -6.33 40.89 9.27
C ASP A 403 -7.84 40.94 9.01
N THR A 404 -8.62 41.38 10.00
CA THR A 404 -10.09 41.49 9.91
C THR A 404 -10.50 42.67 9.03
N GLU A 405 -9.86 43.83 9.20
CA GLU A 405 -10.12 45.04 8.39
C GLU A 405 -9.83 44.78 6.91
N LEU A 406 -8.77 44.04 6.59
CA LEU A 406 -8.45 43.68 5.20
C LEU A 406 -9.44 42.65 4.62
N ARG A 407 -9.97 41.75 5.45
CA ARG A 407 -10.98 40.75 5.02
C ARG A 407 -12.32 41.40 4.70
N GLU A 408 -12.80 42.29 5.57
CA GLU A 408 -14.08 42.99 5.40
C GLU A 408 -14.09 43.81 4.09
N HIS A 409 -12.94 44.36 3.71
CA HIS A 409 -12.78 45.11 2.46
C HIS A 409 -12.29 44.26 1.26
N GLY A 410 -12.25 42.93 1.38
CA GLY A 410 -11.92 42.02 0.28
C GLY A 410 -10.46 42.10 -0.22
N ARG A 411 -9.57 42.77 0.51
CA ARG A 411 -8.14 42.96 0.14
C ARG A 411 -7.28 41.77 0.56
N ASN A 412 -7.58 40.61 -0.02
CA ASN A 412 -6.86 39.35 0.21
C ASN A 412 -5.38 39.44 -0.21
N ASP A 413 -5.07 40.31 -1.17
CA ASP A 413 -3.72 40.59 -1.66
C ASP A 413 -2.81 41.23 -0.60
N LEU A 414 -3.33 42.24 0.11
CA LEU A 414 -2.63 42.90 1.23
C LEU A 414 -2.53 41.98 2.45
N ARG A 415 -3.53 41.14 2.68
CA ARG A 415 -3.49 40.12 3.73
C ARG A 415 -2.35 39.12 3.51
N TYR A 416 -2.17 38.69 2.27
CA TYR A 416 -1.06 37.83 1.90
C TYR A 416 0.30 38.54 2.07
N ALA A 417 0.39 39.83 1.72
CA ALA A 417 1.60 40.62 1.96
C ALA A 417 1.98 40.72 3.45
N LEU A 418 1.01 40.81 4.37
CA LEU A 418 1.26 40.78 5.82
C LEU A 418 1.77 39.42 6.33
N ARG A 419 1.51 38.31 5.62
CA ARG A 419 2.04 36.99 5.96
C ARG A 419 3.47 36.80 5.46
N GLN A 420 3.81 37.45 4.35
CA GLN A 420 5.13 37.34 3.73
C GLN A 420 6.21 38.14 4.44
N TYR A 421 5.86 39.31 4.98
CA TYR A 421 6.81 40.20 5.65
C TYR A 421 6.43 40.45 7.10
N SER A 422 7.43 40.61 7.97
CA SER A 422 7.19 40.92 9.39
C SER A 422 6.45 42.27 9.53
N PRO A 423 5.36 42.33 10.33
CA PRO A 423 4.60 43.56 10.55
C PRO A 423 5.45 44.73 11.07
N HIS A 424 6.52 44.45 11.82
CA HIS A 424 7.46 45.46 12.31
C HIS A 424 8.19 46.15 11.16
N VAL A 425 8.75 45.36 10.24
CA VAL A 425 9.50 45.88 9.08
C VAL A 425 8.59 46.69 8.16
N ILE A 426 7.35 46.23 7.96
CA ILE A 426 6.35 46.96 7.18
C ILE A 426 6.00 48.29 7.85
N ALA A 427 5.83 48.30 9.18
CA ALA A 427 5.52 49.51 9.93
C ALA A 427 6.64 50.56 9.79
N ASP A 428 7.89 50.13 9.93
CA ASP A 428 9.06 51.01 9.83
C ASP A 428 9.21 51.60 8.42
N VAL A 429 9.17 50.75 7.40
CA VAL A 429 9.28 51.17 5.98
C VAL A 429 8.08 52.03 5.55
N GLY A 430 6.89 51.69 6.04
CA GLY A 430 5.64 52.39 5.73
C GLY A 430 5.45 53.69 6.51
N LYS A 431 6.27 53.97 7.53
CA LYS A 431 6.02 55.02 8.54
C LYS A 431 4.62 54.87 9.18
N MET A 432 4.24 53.63 9.47
CA MET A 432 3.02 53.25 10.19
C MET A 432 3.38 52.78 11.60
N SER A 433 2.40 52.67 12.48
CA SER A 433 2.58 52.12 13.83
C SER A 433 1.78 50.83 14.01
N LEU A 434 2.23 49.94 14.89
CA LEU A 434 1.45 48.76 15.28
C LEU A 434 0.49 49.12 16.43
N ARG A 435 -0.75 48.64 16.39
CA ARG A 435 -1.77 48.90 17.43
C ARG A 435 -1.34 48.43 18.83
N GLN A 436 -0.56 47.36 18.88
CA GLN A 436 -0.07 46.76 20.12
C GLN A 436 1.27 47.33 20.58
N SER A 437 1.93 48.17 19.77
CA SER A 437 3.17 48.82 20.20
C SER A 437 2.89 49.76 21.38
N ARG A 438 3.73 49.67 22.40
CA ARG A 438 3.68 50.50 23.61
C ARG A 438 5.01 51.22 23.73
N MET A 439 4.93 52.44 24.27
CA MET A 439 6.10 53.28 24.50
C MET A 439 7.01 52.69 25.59
N SER A 440 8.32 52.84 25.46
CA SER A 440 9.29 52.38 26.48
C SER A 440 9.18 53.20 27.79
N TYR A 441 9.72 52.70 28.89
CA TYR A 441 9.69 53.40 30.19
C TYR A 441 10.35 54.78 30.12
N VAL A 442 11.50 54.88 29.45
CA VAL A 442 12.27 56.13 29.30
C VAL A 442 11.50 57.17 28.50
N GLU A 443 10.92 56.76 27.36
CA GLU A 443 10.10 57.65 26.53
C GLU A 443 8.83 58.09 27.27
N ALA A 444 8.15 57.15 27.96
CA ALA A 444 6.95 57.45 28.74
C ALA A 444 7.23 58.42 29.90
N ARG A 445 8.35 58.24 30.59
CA ARG A 445 8.84 59.15 31.63
C ARG A 445 9.16 60.52 31.06
N ALA A 446 9.83 60.58 29.90
CA ALA A 446 10.13 61.84 29.23
C ALA A 446 8.85 62.61 28.84
N GLU A 447 7.83 61.91 28.31
CA GLU A 447 6.53 62.51 28.01
C GLU A 447 5.84 63.04 29.26
N LEU A 448 5.79 62.27 30.35
CA LEU A 448 5.12 62.69 31.58
C LEU A 448 5.84 63.85 32.28
N ARG A 449 7.17 63.92 32.19
CA ARG A 449 7.96 65.04 32.72
C ARG A 449 7.69 66.36 32.03
N LYS A 450 7.29 66.36 30.74
CA LYS A 450 6.87 67.59 30.04
C LYS A 450 5.68 68.28 30.72
N TRP A 451 4.83 67.49 31.40
CA TRP A 451 3.65 67.99 32.11
C TRP A 451 3.95 68.55 33.50
N LYS A 452 5.20 68.44 33.99
CA LYS A 452 5.71 69.06 35.23
C LYS A 452 4.83 68.82 36.47
N PHE A 453 4.34 67.61 36.67
CA PHE A 453 3.54 67.25 37.84
C PHE A 453 4.28 67.55 39.17
N GLU A 454 3.56 68.03 40.17
CA GLU A 454 4.12 68.34 41.50
C GLU A 454 4.35 67.09 42.35
N VAL A 455 3.52 66.05 42.17
CA VAL A 455 3.56 64.82 42.96
C VAL A 455 3.41 63.60 42.05
N GLY A 456 4.33 62.64 42.17
CA GLY A 456 4.27 61.35 41.47
C GLY A 456 3.34 60.36 42.16
N LYS A 457 2.01 60.54 42.01
CA LYS A 457 0.99 59.62 42.56
C LYS A 457 0.11 59.03 41.47
N ARG A 458 -0.26 57.75 41.63
CA ARG A 458 -1.19 57.03 40.74
C ARG A 458 -2.50 57.77 40.47
N SER A 459 -3.05 58.46 41.48
CA SER A 459 -4.29 59.24 41.33
C SER A 459 -4.13 60.40 40.34
N VAL A 460 -2.98 61.07 40.34
CA VAL A 460 -2.65 62.16 39.41
C VAL A 460 -2.57 61.63 37.97
N PHE A 461 -1.92 60.48 37.77
CA PHE A 461 -1.85 59.81 36.47
C PHE A 461 -3.24 59.46 35.93
N LEU A 462 -4.10 58.88 36.77
CA LEU A 462 -5.45 58.49 36.38
C LEU A 462 -6.30 59.70 36.01
N ASN A 463 -6.17 60.81 36.76
CA ASN A 463 -6.87 62.05 36.43
C ASN A 463 -6.37 62.66 35.12
N TRP A 464 -5.07 62.63 34.86
CA TRP A 464 -4.48 63.06 33.59
C TRP A 464 -4.94 62.19 32.41
N CYS A 465 -5.05 60.88 32.62
CA CYS A 465 -5.63 59.96 31.64
C CYS A 465 -7.11 60.25 31.37
N LYS A 466 -7.90 60.48 32.42
CA LYS A 466 -9.33 60.84 32.32
C LYS A 466 -9.55 62.18 31.62
N ALA A 467 -8.60 63.10 31.73
CA ALA A 467 -8.60 64.37 31.00
C ALA A 467 -8.31 64.20 29.49
N GLY A 468 -8.15 62.97 28.98
CA GLY A 468 -7.94 62.69 27.55
C GLY A 468 -6.54 63.02 27.04
N ASN A 469 -5.59 63.32 27.94
CA ASN A 469 -4.22 63.71 27.56
C ASN A 469 -3.29 62.51 27.29
N LYS A 470 -3.77 61.29 27.52
CA LYS A 470 -3.00 60.06 27.37
C LYS A 470 -2.73 59.73 25.89
N PRO A 471 -1.46 59.61 25.47
CA PRO A 471 -1.11 59.11 24.15
C PRO A 471 -1.60 57.67 23.92
N TRP A 472 -1.86 57.31 22.66
CA TRP A 472 -2.38 55.98 22.29
C TRP A 472 -1.45 54.82 22.67
N ASN A 473 -0.13 55.04 22.62
CA ASN A 473 0.91 54.05 22.91
C ASN A 473 1.31 54.00 24.40
N MET A 474 0.74 54.87 25.25
CA MET A 474 1.01 54.85 26.68
C MET A 474 0.20 53.74 27.37
N PRO A 475 0.85 52.82 28.11
CA PRO A 475 0.15 51.79 28.87
C PRO A 475 -0.89 52.39 29.82
N ALA A 476 -2.10 51.81 29.85
CA ALA A 476 -3.16 52.26 30.74
C ALA A 476 -2.83 52.04 32.23
N VAL A 477 -2.02 51.01 32.51
CA VAL A 477 -1.49 50.71 33.84
C VAL A 477 0.03 50.57 33.73
N PRO A 478 0.79 51.69 33.74
CA PRO A 478 2.25 51.69 33.57
C PRO A 478 2.97 50.80 34.57
N GLN A 479 2.52 50.83 35.83
CA GLN A 479 3.09 50.02 36.91
C GLN A 479 3.12 48.53 36.57
N THR A 480 2.02 47.96 36.08
CA THR A 480 1.96 46.53 35.76
C THR A 480 2.63 46.21 34.43
N TYR A 481 2.64 47.14 33.48
CA TYR A 481 3.27 46.96 32.19
C TYR A 481 4.81 46.95 32.30
N TYR A 482 5.39 47.98 32.92
CA TYR A 482 6.85 48.11 33.07
C TYR A 482 7.41 47.23 34.19
N ALA A 483 6.59 46.78 35.15
CA ALA A 483 7.04 45.77 36.13
C ALA A 483 7.32 44.42 35.46
N LYS A 484 6.60 44.08 34.36
CA LYS A 484 6.86 42.85 33.60
C LYS A 484 8.20 42.88 32.86
N SER A 485 8.65 44.07 32.43
CA SER A 485 9.96 44.25 31.80
C SER A 485 11.09 44.52 32.80
N GLY A 486 10.77 44.72 34.09
CA GLY A 486 11.74 45.07 35.13
C GLY A 486 12.17 46.54 35.14
N ASP A 487 11.59 47.38 34.27
CA ASP A 487 11.96 48.80 34.13
C ASP A 487 11.25 49.72 35.14
N TRP A 488 10.25 49.19 35.86
CA TRP A 488 9.47 49.99 36.79
C TRP A 488 10.22 50.29 38.09
N VAL A 489 10.44 51.58 38.37
CA VAL A 489 11.10 52.03 39.61
C VAL A 489 10.07 52.45 40.66
N SER A 490 9.38 53.58 40.45
CA SER A 490 8.35 54.08 41.37
C SER A 490 7.46 55.11 40.67
N TRP A 491 6.30 55.42 41.26
CA TRP A 491 5.44 56.51 40.75
C TRP A 491 6.12 57.88 40.83
N GLU A 492 7.02 58.08 41.79
CA GLU A 492 7.83 59.29 41.92
C GLU A 492 8.90 59.37 40.82
N ASP A 493 9.56 58.27 40.47
CA ASP A 493 10.54 58.27 39.38
C ASP A 493 9.88 58.48 38.00
N PHE A 494 8.71 57.85 37.81
CA PHE A 494 7.98 57.83 36.54
C PHE A 494 7.33 59.18 36.19
N MET A 495 6.85 59.94 37.18
CA MET A 495 6.13 61.21 36.97
C MET A 495 6.69 62.40 37.75
N GLY A 496 7.39 62.16 38.84
CA GLY A 496 7.93 63.21 39.69
C GLY A 496 9.11 63.93 39.04
N ARG A 497 9.38 65.13 39.55
CA ARG A 497 10.66 65.82 39.31
C ARG A 497 11.74 64.97 39.98
N GLY A 498 12.75 64.54 39.23
CA GLY A 498 13.83 63.72 39.77
C GLY A 498 14.47 64.41 40.98
N GLU A 499 15.12 63.64 41.86
CA GLU A 499 15.73 64.11 43.11
C GLU A 499 16.78 65.24 42.97
N SER A 500 17.09 65.72 41.75
CA SER A 500 18.07 66.80 41.53
C SER A 500 17.49 68.22 41.49
N GLU A 501 16.19 68.42 41.73
CA GLU A 501 15.56 69.75 41.84
C GLU A 501 14.63 69.83 43.06
N ARG A 502 15.16 69.53 44.25
CA ARG A 502 14.54 69.92 45.53
C ARG A 502 15.34 71.02 46.19
#